data_AF-A0AA42XRR4-F1
#
_entry.id   AF-A0AA42XRR4-F1
#
_cell.length_a   1.000
_cell.length_b   1.000
_cell.length_c   1.000
_cell.angle_alpha   90.00
_cell.angle_beta   90.00
_cell.angle_gamma   90.00
#
_symmetry.space_group_name_H-M   'P 1'
#
loop_
_entity.id
_entity.type
_entity.pdbx_description
1 polymer ?
#
loop_
_entity_poly.entity_id
_entity_poly.type
_entity_poly.pdbx_seq_one_letter_code
_entity_poly.pdbx_strand_id
1 'polypeptide(L)'
;MPPRLLSVAVVGLVAAFLATCVANPARAFEGELKAKLSGQPGTSVRVHAWYSKAGDVRIDTSGKSPEGEMMHGSTLMPAAGKSYYSISHNQKVIVEVPYEALRESSGDVVGKGRDTNLEIEKLGTDTVSGVETEHVRVLDKDNNATIDLWMTPKYPPDLWTQAFRGRNLGLEMSDEERMKAMKKYGIEPGFSMRMQVRQPGRPLVEFLVEDIKRSKVSRDIFALPPGYRRVKGVVEKAVPKSADP
;
A
#
# COMPACT_ATOMS: atom_id res chain seq x y z
N MET A 1 -8.92 -38.20 6.06
CA MET A 1 -8.14 -37.28 5.21
C MET A 1 -8.73 -35.88 5.39
N PRO A 2 -8.00 -34.91 5.97
CA PRO A 2 -8.51 -33.56 6.12
C PRO A 2 -8.41 -32.79 4.78
N PRO A 3 -9.31 -31.83 4.51
CA PRO A 3 -9.27 -31.07 3.28
C PRO A 3 -8.04 -30.16 3.26
N ARG A 4 -7.24 -30.27 2.19
CA ARG A 4 -6.14 -29.36 1.90
C ARG A 4 -6.71 -27.98 1.63
N LEU A 5 -6.51 -27.05 2.56
CA LEU A 5 -6.65 -25.62 2.32
C LEU A 5 -5.66 -25.27 1.21
N LEU A 6 -6.19 -25.05 0.00
CA LEU A 6 -5.45 -24.52 -1.13
C LEU A 6 -4.75 -23.22 -0.71
N SER A 7 -3.44 -23.24 -0.86
CA SER A 7 -2.52 -22.13 -0.63
C SER A 7 -3.06 -20.84 -1.27
N VAL A 8 -3.49 -19.90 -0.43
CA VAL A 8 -3.66 -18.51 -0.84
C VAL A 8 -2.26 -17.95 -0.99
N ALA A 9 -1.68 -18.11 -2.18
CA ALA A 9 -0.37 -17.62 -2.53
C ALA A 9 -0.39 -16.07 -2.54
N VAL A 10 -0.01 -15.50 -1.40
CA VAL A 10 1.11 -14.56 -1.27
C VAL A 10 1.26 -13.57 -2.44
N VAL A 11 0.52 -12.46 -2.40
CA VAL A 11 1.11 -11.16 -2.78
C VAL A 11 1.79 -10.63 -1.53
N GLY A 12 2.98 -11.16 -1.28
CA GLY A 12 3.90 -10.69 -0.25
C GLY A 12 4.71 -9.53 -0.81
N LEU A 13 4.52 -8.35 -0.23
CA LEU A 13 5.51 -7.28 -0.27
C LEU A 13 5.53 -6.61 1.11
N VAL A 14 6.72 -6.50 1.67
CA VAL A 14 7.14 -6.48 3.07
C VAL A 14 8.38 -5.54 3.05
N ALA A 15 8.49 -4.37 3.71
CA ALA A 15 8.82 -4.14 5.14
C ALA A 15 9.06 -2.64 5.49
N ALA A 16 9.14 -2.25 6.78
CA ALA A 16 8.78 -0.95 7.38
C ALA A 16 9.89 -0.09 8.05
N PHE A 17 9.60 1.20 8.37
CA PHE A 17 10.05 1.91 9.59
C PHE A 17 9.05 3.00 10.08
N LEU A 18 9.15 3.34 11.38
CA LEU A 18 8.18 4.04 12.23
C LEU A 18 7.65 5.42 11.74
N ALA A 19 6.35 5.64 11.97
CA ALA A 19 5.87 6.91 12.49
C ALA A 19 4.87 6.62 13.62
N THR A 20 5.20 7.03 14.84
CA THR A 20 4.20 7.23 15.88
C THR A 20 3.23 8.30 15.39
N CYS A 21 2.09 7.88 14.84
CA CYS A 21 1.00 8.78 14.48
C CYS A 21 0.38 9.33 15.77
N VAL A 22 1.00 10.37 16.34
CA VAL A 22 0.18 11.42 16.95
C VAL A 22 -0.50 12.06 15.74
N ALA A 23 -1.73 11.62 15.44
CA ALA A 23 -2.53 12.18 14.38
C ALA A 23 -2.51 13.69 14.55
N ASN A 24 -1.82 14.41 13.68
CA ASN A 24 -1.91 15.86 13.65
C ASN A 24 -3.31 16.14 13.08
N PRO A 25 -4.29 16.56 13.90
CA PRO A 25 -5.69 16.64 13.48
C PRO A 25 -5.92 17.72 12.41
N ALA A 26 -4.90 18.54 12.11
CA ALA A 26 -4.95 19.61 11.13
C ALA A 26 -4.92 19.14 9.66
N ARG A 27 -4.73 17.84 9.36
CA ARG A 27 -4.63 17.33 7.97
C ARG A 27 -5.30 15.98 7.66
N ALA A 28 -6.18 15.47 8.52
CA ALA A 28 -6.86 14.19 8.23
C ALA A 28 -7.75 14.30 6.97
N PHE A 29 -7.40 13.58 5.91
CA PHE A 29 -8.25 13.42 4.74
C PHE A 29 -9.45 12.54 5.14
N GLU A 30 -10.66 12.99 4.79
CA GLU A 30 -11.88 12.19 4.87
C GLU A 30 -12.49 12.13 3.46
N GLY A 31 -12.79 10.94 2.99
CA GLY A 31 -13.32 10.76 1.65
C GLY A 31 -13.06 9.37 1.06
N GLU A 32 -13.18 9.31 -0.27
CA GLU A 32 -13.04 8.10 -1.06
C GLU A 32 -11.99 8.27 -2.16
N LEU A 33 -11.33 7.16 -2.51
CA LEU A 33 -10.36 7.05 -3.59
C LEU A 33 -10.69 5.82 -4.42
N LYS A 34 -10.73 5.98 -5.74
CA LYS A 34 -10.85 4.88 -6.70
C LYS A 34 -9.59 4.80 -7.52
N ALA A 35 -9.10 3.58 -7.72
CA ALA A 35 -7.89 3.35 -8.47
C ALA A 35 -7.88 1.98 -9.15
N LYS A 36 -6.91 1.81 -10.04
CA LYS A 36 -6.54 0.55 -10.66
C LYS A 36 -5.13 0.18 -10.25
N LEU A 37 -4.93 -1.09 -9.94
CA LEU A 37 -3.64 -1.72 -9.76
C LEU A 37 -3.47 -2.78 -10.85
N SER A 38 -2.38 -2.70 -11.59
CA SER A 38 -1.91 -3.72 -12.52
C SER A 38 -0.49 -4.13 -12.14
N GLY A 39 -0.14 -5.37 -12.43
CA GLY A 39 1.15 -5.93 -12.03
C GLY A 39 1.47 -7.14 -12.87
N GLN A 40 0.77 -8.24 -12.65
CA GLN A 40 0.91 -9.42 -13.49
C GLN A 40 0.12 -9.29 -14.80
N PRO A 41 0.63 -9.82 -15.92
CA PRO A 41 -0.15 -9.96 -17.15
C PRO A 41 -1.50 -10.64 -16.87
N GLY A 42 -2.59 -10.04 -17.36
CA GLY A 42 -3.95 -10.54 -17.14
C GLY A 42 -4.58 -10.18 -15.78
N THR A 43 -3.83 -9.58 -14.85
CA THR A 43 -4.36 -9.14 -13.56
C THR A 43 -4.61 -7.63 -13.57
N SER A 44 -5.87 -7.24 -13.45
CA SER A 44 -6.27 -5.86 -13.14
C SER A 44 -7.18 -5.87 -11.92
N VAL A 45 -6.76 -5.16 -10.89
CA VAL A 45 -7.48 -5.03 -9.63
C VAL A 45 -8.02 -3.61 -9.54
N ARG A 46 -9.33 -3.48 -9.38
CA ARG A 46 -9.96 -2.23 -8.97
C ARG A 46 -9.86 -2.08 -7.47
N VAL A 47 -9.46 -0.89 -7.05
CA VAL A 47 -9.27 -0.49 -5.67
C VAL A 47 -10.29 0.60 -5.37
N HIS A 48 -11.05 0.43 -4.28
CA HIS A 48 -11.91 1.46 -3.73
C HIS A 48 -11.56 1.62 -2.25
N ALA A 49 -11.01 2.77 -1.89
CA ALA A 49 -10.57 3.06 -0.54
C ALA A 49 -11.42 4.16 0.09
N TRP A 50 -11.69 4.02 1.38
CA TRP A 50 -12.35 5.02 2.21
C TRP A 50 -11.48 5.38 3.39
N TYR A 51 -11.48 6.66 3.73
CA TYR A 51 -10.67 7.25 4.79
C TYR A 51 -11.61 8.00 5.74
N SER A 52 -11.57 7.65 7.01
CA SER A 52 -12.32 8.34 8.05
C SER A 52 -11.51 9.52 8.59
N LYS A 53 -12.19 10.56 9.08
CA LYS A 53 -11.52 11.67 9.78
C LYS A 53 -10.76 11.20 11.03
N ALA A 54 -11.16 10.08 11.64
CA ALA A 54 -10.46 9.49 12.76
C ALA A 54 -9.20 8.70 12.33
N GLY A 55 -9.01 8.49 11.03
CA GLY A 55 -7.88 7.79 10.43
C GLY A 55 -8.18 6.33 10.08
N ASP A 56 -9.41 5.83 10.25
CA ASP A 56 -9.75 4.47 9.82
C ASP A 56 -9.65 4.39 8.30
N VAL A 57 -9.13 3.27 7.81
CA VAL A 57 -9.06 3.02 6.37
C VAL A 57 -9.72 1.69 6.06
N ARG A 58 -10.55 1.68 5.03
CA ARG A 58 -11.01 0.47 4.37
C ARG A 58 -10.59 0.50 2.90
N ILE A 59 -10.08 -0.62 2.40
CA ILE A 59 -9.71 -0.79 1.00
C ILE A 59 -10.40 -2.04 0.48
N ASP A 60 -11.33 -1.86 -0.43
CA ASP A 60 -11.97 -2.94 -1.14
C ASP A 60 -11.26 -3.16 -2.47
N THR A 61 -10.92 -4.40 -2.73
CA THR A 61 -10.27 -4.84 -3.96
C THR A 61 -11.18 -5.80 -4.70
N SER A 62 -11.24 -5.63 -6.01
CA SER A 62 -11.99 -6.53 -6.89
C SER A 62 -11.26 -6.72 -8.21
N GLY A 63 -11.23 -7.93 -8.74
CA GLY A 63 -10.55 -8.20 -9.99
C GLY A 63 -10.70 -9.65 -10.42
N LYS A 64 -9.97 -10.02 -11.46
CA LYS A 64 -9.79 -11.42 -11.86
C LYS A 64 -8.38 -11.86 -11.50
N SER A 65 -8.25 -13.07 -10.95
CA SER A 65 -6.96 -13.73 -10.80
C SER A 65 -6.39 -14.09 -12.18
N PRO A 66 -5.11 -14.47 -12.29
CA PRO A 66 -4.54 -15.01 -13.52
C PRO A 66 -5.33 -16.20 -14.09
N GLU A 67 -5.95 -17.00 -13.23
CA GLU A 67 -6.79 -18.16 -13.56
C GLU A 67 -8.23 -17.77 -13.94
N GLY A 68 -8.56 -16.49 -13.88
CA GLY A 68 -9.88 -15.94 -14.23
C GLY A 68 -10.89 -15.93 -13.09
N GLU A 69 -10.53 -16.37 -11.88
CA GLU A 69 -11.42 -16.36 -10.73
C GLU A 69 -11.69 -14.92 -10.27
N MET A 70 -12.95 -14.62 -9.94
CA MET A 70 -13.31 -13.32 -9.38
C MET A 70 -12.76 -13.21 -7.97
N MET A 71 -11.78 -12.33 -7.78
CA MET A 71 -11.24 -11.98 -6.48
C MET A 71 -12.04 -10.81 -5.92
N HIS A 72 -12.55 -10.97 -4.70
CA HIS A 72 -13.13 -9.87 -3.93
C HIS A 72 -12.67 -9.97 -2.48
N GLY A 73 -11.93 -8.94 -2.05
CA GLY A 73 -11.38 -8.89 -0.71
C GLY A 73 -11.31 -7.46 -0.20
N SER A 74 -11.38 -7.32 1.12
CA SER A 74 -11.31 -6.03 1.78
C SER A 74 -10.21 -6.02 2.82
N THR A 75 -9.51 -4.91 2.96
CA THR A 75 -8.59 -4.66 4.06
C THR A 75 -9.17 -3.56 4.92
N LEU A 76 -9.29 -3.79 6.23
CA LEU A 76 -9.72 -2.80 7.20
C LEU A 76 -8.58 -2.52 8.16
N MET A 77 -8.24 -1.24 8.30
CA MET A 77 -7.17 -0.72 9.15
C MET A 77 -7.77 0.34 10.08
N PRO A 78 -8.28 -0.09 11.25
CA PRO A 78 -8.81 0.85 12.22
C PRO A 78 -7.76 1.83 12.73
N ALA A 79 -8.19 3.06 13.02
CA ALA A 79 -7.37 4.05 13.68
C ALA A 79 -7.00 3.63 15.11
N ALA A 80 -7.98 3.08 15.82
CA ALA A 80 -7.85 2.59 17.18
C ALA A 80 -7.84 1.06 17.21
N GLY A 81 -6.99 0.48 18.05
CA GLY A 81 -6.84 -0.97 18.18
C GLY A 81 -5.42 -1.43 17.90
N LYS A 82 -5.23 -2.75 17.87
CA LYS A 82 -3.91 -3.39 17.72
C LYS A 82 -3.79 -4.28 16.49
N SER A 83 -4.84 -4.39 15.70
CA SER A 83 -4.92 -5.32 14.58
C SER A 83 -5.48 -4.63 13.34
N TYR A 84 -5.05 -5.08 12.17
CA TYR A 84 -5.78 -4.86 10.92
C TYR A 84 -6.46 -6.18 10.51
N TYR A 85 -7.40 -6.07 9.58
CA TYR A 85 -8.22 -7.20 9.14
C TYR A 85 -8.13 -7.36 7.65
N SER A 86 -7.82 -8.57 7.20
CA SER A 86 -7.97 -8.99 5.81
C SER A 86 -9.24 -9.82 5.68
N ILE A 87 -10.12 -9.44 4.76
CA ILE A 87 -11.46 -10.01 4.63
C ILE A 87 -11.55 -10.67 3.25
N SER A 88 -11.76 -11.98 3.23
CA SER A 88 -12.09 -12.72 2.02
C SER A 88 -13.61 -12.87 1.94
N HIS A 89 -14.24 -12.15 1.01
CA HIS A 89 -15.69 -12.18 0.85
C HIS A 89 -16.19 -13.50 0.27
N ASN A 90 -15.43 -14.08 -0.67
CA ASN A 90 -15.76 -15.38 -1.27
C ASN A 90 -15.77 -16.50 -0.23
N GLN A 91 -14.82 -16.48 0.72
CA GLN A 91 -14.70 -17.50 1.75
C GLN A 91 -15.47 -17.17 3.03
N LYS A 92 -16.01 -15.95 3.15
CA LYS A 92 -16.58 -15.38 4.38
C LYS A 92 -15.65 -15.52 5.59
N VAL A 93 -14.37 -15.19 5.39
CA VAL A 93 -13.33 -15.25 6.42
C VAL A 93 -12.76 -13.86 6.69
N ILE A 94 -12.55 -13.55 7.97
CA ILE A 94 -11.78 -12.41 8.44
C ILE A 94 -10.50 -12.96 9.09
N VAL A 95 -9.35 -12.58 8.54
CA VAL A 95 -8.05 -12.79 9.16
C VAL A 95 -7.68 -11.55 9.95
N GLU A 96 -7.59 -11.69 11.26
CA GLU A 96 -7.10 -10.64 12.15
C GLU A 96 -5.59 -10.78 12.29
N VAL A 97 -4.86 -9.71 11.98
CA VAL A 97 -3.40 -9.70 12.06
C VAL A 97 -2.98 -8.54 12.97
N PRO A 98 -2.24 -8.81 14.05
CA PRO A 98 -1.69 -7.77 14.90
C PRO A 98 -0.75 -6.84 14.10
N TYR A 99 -0.84 -5.53 14.34
CA TYR A 99 0.08 -4.56 13.74
C TYR A 99 1.54 -4.85 14.10
N GLU A 100 1.81 -5.42 15.28
CA GLU A 100 3.14 -5.88 15.68
C GLU A 100 3.66 -7.03 14.81
N ALA A 101 2.79 -7.92 14.32
CA ALA A 101 3.18 -9.03 13.47
C ALA A 101 3.55 -8.55 12.06
N LEU A 102 2.93 -7.47 11.56
CA LEU A 102 3.41 -6.80 10.34
C LEU A 102 4.82 -6.24 10.50
N ARG A 103 5.14 -5.72 11.68
CA ARG A 103 6.47 -5.20 12.01
C ARG A 103 7.53 -6.32 12.05
N GLU A 104 7.15 -7.52 12.45
CA GLU A 104 8.09 -8.66 12.51
C GLU A 104 8.25 -9.39 11.17
N SER A 105 7.19 -9.47 10.36
CA SER A 105 7.28 -10.00 9.00
C SER A 105 8.09 -9.08 8.10
N SER A 106 8.16 -7.79 8.44
CA SER A 106 8.91 -6.73 7.78
C SER A 106 10.43 -6.84 7.85
N GLY A 107 10.99 -8.00 7.50
CA GLY A 107 12.43 -8.32 7.55
C GLY A 107 13.35 -7.15 7.14
N ASP A 108 14.50 -7.04 7.83
CA ASP A 108 15.52 -6.04 7.56
C ASP A 108 15.90 -6.00 6.09
N VAL A 109 15.42 -4.98 5.39
CA VAL A 109 15.98 -4.61 4.09
C VAL A 109 17.37 -4.01 4.35
N VAL A 110 18.34 -4.51 3.58
CA VAL A 110 19.69 -3.94 3.49
C VAL A 110 19.57 -2.52 2.94
N GLY A 111 19.98 -1.52 3.72
CA GLY A 111 19.85 -0.09 3.33
C GLY A 111 19.17 0.82 4.36
N LYS A 112 18.86 0.33 5.57
CA LYS A 112 18.45 1.21 6.69
C LYS A 112 19.61 2.12 7.09
N GLY A 113 19.63 3.36 6.60
CA GLY A 113 20.66 4.32 6.92
C GLY A 113 20.39 5.71 6.35
N ARG A 114 21.05 6.72 6.92
CA ARG A 114 20.98 8.14 6.51
C ARG A 114 21.44 8.40 5.06
N ASP A 115 21.87 7.37 4.34
CA ASP A 115 22.40 7.39 2.98
C ASP A 115 21.69 6.33 2.11
N THR A 116 20.39 6.50 1.87
CA THR A 116 19.71 5.79 0.78
C THR A 116 20.33 6.21 -0.55
N ASN A 117 20.81 5.28 -1.38
CA ASN A 117 21.44 5.61 -2.66
C ASN A 117 20.39 5.91 -3.74
N LEU A 118 19.58 6.92 -3.46
CA LEU A 118 18.47 7.36 -4.30
C LEU A 118 18.88 8.56 -5.13
N GLU A 119 18.63 8.42 -6.42
CA GLU A 119 18.70 9.51 -7.37
C GLU A 119 17.28 9.87 -7.79
N ILE A 120 16.94 11.16 -7.73
CA ILE A 120 15.61 11.65 -8.08
C ILE A 120 15.75 12.62 -9.25
N GLU A 121 15.01 12.35 -10.31
CA GLU A 121 14.96 13.17 -11.53
C GLU A 121 13.57 13.79 -11.67
N LYS A 122 13.52 15.09 -11.96
CA LYS A 122 12.29 15.76 -12.39
C LYS A 122 12.15 15.62 -13.90
N LEU A 123 11.11 14.92 -14.35
CA LEU A 123 10.91 14.60 -15.76
C LEU A 123 9.96 15.58 -16.46
N GLY A 124 9.10 16.28 -15.71
CA GLY A 124 8.25 17.33 -16.24
C GLY A 124 6.90 17.40 -15.54
N THR A 125 5.88 17.86 -16.25
CA THR A 125 4.51 17.96 -15.78
C THR A 125 3.58 17.15 -16.67
N ASP A 126 2.57 16.54 -16.08
CA ASP A 126 1.55 15.76 -16.78
C ASP A 126 0.19 15.94 -16.09
N THR A 127 -0.90 15.57 -16.77
CA THR A 127 -2.25 15.54 -16.20
C THR A 127 -2.72 14.11 -16.03
N VAL A 128 -2.89 13.68 -14.78
CA VAL A 128 -3.39 12.35 -14.44
C VAL A 128 -4.81 12.47 -13.90
N SER A 129 -5.78 11.86 -14.59
CA SER A 129 -7.20 11.87 -14.19
C SER A 129 -7.73 13.28 -13.94
N GLY A 130 -7.33 14.24 -14.79
CA GLY A 130 -7.72 15.65 -14.69
C GLY A 130 -7.03 16.43 -13.57
N VAL A 131 -5.99 15.87 -12.93
CA VAL A 131 -5.19 16.54 -11.90
C VAL A 131 -3.80 16.81 -12.46
N GLU A 132 -3.36 18.06 -12.38
CA GLU A 132 -2.00 18.45 -12.71
C GLU A 132 -1.01 17.82 -11.72
N THR A 133 0.05 17.24 -12.29
CA THR A 133 1.06 16.48 -11.56
C THR A 133 2.45 16.82 -12.04
N GLU A 134 3.41 16.74 -11.12
CA GLU A 134 4.83 16.71 -11.42
C GLU A 134 5.27 15.26 -11.59
N HIS A 135 5.83 14.93 -12.76
CA HIS A 135 6.38 13.60 -13.02
C HIS A 135 7.82 13.56 -12.53
N VAL A 136 8.06 12.68 -11.57
CA VAL A 136 9.38 12.46 -10.96
C VAL A 136 9.75 10.99 -11.10
N ARG A 137 11.04 10.72 -11.26
CA ARG A 137 11.62 9.39 -11.27
C ARG A 137 12.55 9.21 -10.09
N VAL A 138 12.36 8.13 -9.37
CA VAL A 138 13.25 7.67 -8.30
C VAL A 138 13.99 6.46 -8.81
N LEU A 139 15.32 6.55 -8.84
CA LEU A 139 16.22 5.45 -9.12
C LEU A 139 16.72 4.93 -7.77
N ASP A 140 16.27 3.73 -7.43
CA ASP A 140 16.68 3.02 -6.24
C ASP A 140 17.79 2.03 -6.63
N LYS A 141 19.04 2.45 -6.40
CA LYS A 141 20.23 1.68 -6.74
C LYS A 141 20.42 0.47 -5.83
N ASP A 142 19.93 0.56 -4.60
CA ASP A 142 20.05 -0.51 -3.60
C ASP A 142 19.13 -1.69 -3.98
N ASN A 143 17.93 -1.38 -4.51
CA ASN A 143 16.96 -2.38 -4.95
C ASN A 143 16.95 -2.64 -6.46
N ASN A 144 17.84 -1.99 -7.22
CA ASN A 144 17.84 -2.01 -8.69
C ASN A 144 16.43 -1.76 -9.27
N ALA A 145 15.75 -0.76 -8.73
CA ALA A 145 14.37 -0.42 -9.08
C ALA A 145 14.29 1.00 -9.64
N THR A 146 13.38 1.19 -10.61
CA THR A 146 13.01 2.50 -11.13
C THR A 146 11.55 2.74 -10.81
N ILE A 147 11.27 3.86 -10.15
CA ILE A 147 9.93 4.22 -9.70
C ILE A 147 9.57 5.56 -10.34
N ASP A 148 8.58 5.57 -11.23
CA ASP A 148 7.98 6.82 -11.71
C ASP A 148 6.78 7.18 -10.84
N LEU A 149 6.72 8.44 -10.40
CA LEU A 149 5.66 9.00 -9.55
C LEU A 149 5.10 10.27 -10.20
N TRP A 150 3.79 10.41 -10.20
CA TRP A 150 3.09 11.60 -10.68
C TRP A 150 2.46 12.33 -9.48
N MET A 151 3.20 13.30 -8.96
CA MET A 151 2.99 13.92 -7.66
C MET A 151 2.09 15.16 -7.77
N THR A 152 1.16 15.34 -6.83
CA THR A 152 0.34 16.55 -6.75
C THR A 152 0.23 17.05 -5.30
N PRO A 153 0.38 18.37 -5.05
CA PRO A 153 0.17 18.94 -3.71
C PRO A 153 -1.32 19.05 -3.34
N LYS A 154 -2.24 18.80 -4.29
CA LYS A 154 -3.70 18.90 -4.09
C LYS A 154 -4.23 18.00 -2.97
N TYR A 155 -3.57 16.86 -2.74
CA TYR A 155 -3.94 15.91 -1.71
C TYR A 155 -2.78 15.64 -0.74
N PRO A 156 -3.08 15.32 0.54
CA PRO A 156 -2.06 15.06 1.54
C PRO A 156 -1.10 13.92 1.13
N PRO A 157 0.22 14.07 1.34
CA PRO A 157 1.21 13.05 0.98
C PRO A 157 1.07 11.74 1.76
N ASP A 158 0.44 11.79 2.93
CA ASP A 158 0.23 10.67 3.85
C ASP A 158 -1.04 9.86 3.53
N LEU A 159 -1.83 10.24 2.52
CA LEU A 159 -2.97 9.42 2.06
C LEU A 159 -2.56 7.96 1.77
N TRP A 160 -1.36 7.79 1.20
CA TRP A 160 -0.78 6.48 0.93
C TRP A 160 -0.37 5.74 2.21
N THR A 161 0.33 6.37 3.14
CA THR A 161 0.74 5.68 4.37
C THR A 161 -0.41 5.41 5.31
N GLN A 162 -1.47 6.22 5.27
CA GLN A 162 -2.74 5.90 5.91
C GLN A 162 -3.37 4.65 5.29
N ALA A 163 -3.39 4.53 3.96
CA ALA A 163 -3.91 3.36 3.26
C ALA A 163 -3.07 2.09 3.43
N PHE A 164 -1.79 2.25 3.73
CA PHE A 164 -0.84 1.17 3.77
C PHE A 164 -0.09 1.17 5.10
N ARG A 165 -0.78 1.41 6.22
CA ARG A 165 -0.21 1.37 7.58
C ARG A 165 0.63 0.10 7.76
N GLY A 166 1.96 0.24 7.74
CA GLY A 166 2.91 -0.87 7.85
C GLY A 166 3.25 -1.63 6.56
N ARG A 167 2.82 -1.17 5.38
CA ARG A 167 3.14 -1.71 4.06
C ARG A 167 3.85 -0.65 3.22
N ASN A 168 5.17 -0.78 3.12
CA ASN A 168 5.93 -0.04 2.11
C ASN A 168 5.62 -0.66 0.75
N LEU A 169 5.06 0.11 -0.18
CA LEU A 169 4.70 -0.30 -1.54
C LEU A 169 5.93 -0.52 -2.43
N GLY A 170 7.01 -1.11 -1.90
CA GLY A 170 8.34 -1.10 -2.50
C GLY A 170 9.02 0.27 -2.45
N LEU A 171 8.44 1.20 -1.69
CA LEU A 171 9.04 2.49 -1.34
C LEU A 171 9.53 2.37 0.09
N GLU A 172 10.79 2.02 0.24
CA GLU A 172 11.39 1.62 1.53
C GLU A 172 11.71 2.81 2.45
N MET A 173 11.37 4.02 2.02
CA MET A 173 11.50 5.24 2.81
C MET A 173 10.26 5.50 3.67
N SER A 174 10.47 5.95 4.91
CA SER A 174 9.40 6.59 5.67
C SER A 174 8.86 7.82 4.94
N ASP A 175 7.64 8.26 5.28
CA ASP A 175 7.09 9.50 4.73
C ASP A 175 8.01 10.70 4.95
N GLU A 176 8.62 10.79 6.12
CA GLU A 176 9.53 11.88 6.45
C GLU A 176 10.80 11.85 5.59
N GLU A 177 11.39 10.68 5.39
CA GLU A 177 12.54 10.49 4.51
C GLU A 177 12.21 10.77 3.06
N ARG A 178 11.05 10.27 2.59
CA ARG A 178 10.54 10.55 1.24
C ARG A 178 10.30 12.04 1.03
N MET A 179 9.66 12.71 1.99
CA MET A 179 9.45 14.17 1.95
C MET A 179 10.78 14.93 1.97
N LYS A 180 11.74 14.49 2.78
CA LYS A 180 13.07 15.11 2.86
C LYS A 180 13.86 14.91 1.56
N ALA A 181 13.82 13.72 0.99
CA ALA A 181 14.44 13.40 -0.29
C ALA A 181 13.80 14.23 -1.41
N MET A 182 12.47 14.22 -1.54
CA MET A 182 11.76 15.05 -2.54
C MET A 182 12.13 16.54 -2.41
N LYS A 183 12.14 17.09 -1.19
CA LYS A 183 12.55 18.48 -0.95
C LYS A 183 14.00 18.75 -1.34
N LYS A 184 14.93 17.82 -1.10
CA LYS A 184 16.34 17.95 -1.51
C LYS A 184 16.48 18.17 -3.03
N TYR A 185 15.57 17.60 -3.81
CA TYR A 185 15.56 17.71 -5.28
C TYR A 185 14.53 18.75 -5.78
N GLY A 186 14.03 19.63 -4.90
CA GLY A 186 13.12 20.72 -5.29
C GLY A 186 11.69 20.28 -5.66
N ILE A 187 11.30 19.06 -5.27
CA ILE A 187 9.96 18.52 -5.53
C ILE A 187 9.07 18.82 -4.32
N GLU A 188 7.89 19.39 -4.57
CA GLU A 188 6.91 19.60 -3.51
C GLU A 188 6.33 18.26 -3.02
N PRO A 189 6.32 18.01 -1.69
CA PRO A 189 5.65 16.84 -1.15
C PRO A 189 4.17 16.82 -1.51
N GLY A 190 3.70 15.68 -2.00
CA GLY A 190 2.33 15.52 -2.41
C GLY A 190 1.91 14.06 -2.48
N PHE A 191 0.71 13.85 -3.00
CA PHE A 191 0.15 12.53 -3.25
C PHE A 191 0.46 12.08 -4.68
N SER A 192 0.79 10.80 -4.87
CA SER A 192 1.04 10.24 -6.20
C SER A 192 -0.27 9.77 -6.85
N MET A 193 -0.70 10.45 -7.92
CA MET A 193 -1.89 10.09 -8.72
C MET A 193 -1.63 8.87 -9.61
N ARG A 194 -0.39 8.64 -9.99
CA ARG A 194 0.07 7.44 -10.69
C ARG A 194 1.42 7.01 -10.13
N MET A 195 1.66 5.71 -10.08
CA MET A 195 2.94 5.13 -9.70
C MET A 195 3.26 3.98 -10.63
N GLN A 196 4.49 3.90 -11.11
CA GLN A 196 5.00 2.77 -11.87
C GLN A 196 6.29 2.28 -11.24
N VAL A 197 6.37 0.98 -10.96
CA VAL A 197 7.57 0.34 -10.42
C VAL A 197 8.10 -0.66 -11.44
N ARG A 198 9.33 -0.44 -11.89
CA ARG A 198 10.08 -1.35 -12.76
C ARG A 198 11.24 -1.96 -11.98
N GLN A 199 11.34 -3.27 -12.02
CA GLN A 199 12.44 -4.01 -11.42
C GLN A 199 12.79 -5.20 -12.32
N PRO A 200 14.07 -5.47 -12.61
CA PRO A 200 14.45 -6.57 -13.49
C PRO A 200 13.88 -7.92 -13.03
N GLY A 201 13.36 -8.70 -13.98
CA GLY A 201 12.74 -10.00 -13.69
C GLY A 201 11.37 -9.93 -13.00
N ARG A 202 10.82 -8.73 -12.75
CA ARG A 202 9.46 -8.54 -12.22
C ARG A 202 8.55 -7.85 -13.24
N PRO A 203 7.26 -8.19 -13.28
CA PRO A 203 6.29 -7.45 -14.07
C PRO A 203 6.22 -5.96 -13.64
N LEU A 204 5.91 -5.08 -14.59
CA LEU A 204 5.63 -3.68 -14.30
C LEU A 204 4.43 -3.59 -13.36
N VAL A 205 4.63 -3.02 -12.18
CA VAL A 205 3.54 -2.66 -11.28
C VAL A 205 3.11 -1.24 -11.60
N GLU A 206 1.84 -1.04 -11.91
CA GLU A 206 1.26 0.28 -12.08
C GLU A 206 0.06 0.46 -11.15
N PHE A 207 0.06 1.57 -10.44
CA PHE A 207 -1.10 2.07 -9.74
C PHE A 207 -1.57 3.37 -10.39
N LEU A 208 -2.85 3.47 -10.69
CA LEU A 208 -3.46 4.63 -11.32
C LEU A 208 -4.70 5.04 -10.54
N VAL A 209 -4.69 6.26 -10.00
CA VAL A 209 -5.85 6.87 -9.35
C VAL A 209 -6.80 7.36 -10.42
N GLU A 210 -8.04 6.91 -10.36
CA GLU A 210 -9.11 7.31 -11.28
C GLU A 210 -9.91 8.48 -10.72
N ASP A 211 -10.14 8.50 -9.40
CA ASP A 211 -10.97 9.50 -8.75
C ASP A 211 -10.60 9.65 -7.26
N ILE A 212 -10.66 10.88 -6.76
CA ILE A 212 -10.54 11.20 -5.33
C ILE A 212 -11.59 12.24 -4.98
N LYS A 213 -12.41 11.91 -4.00
CA LYS A 213 -13.50 12.79 -3.54
C LYS A 213 -13.43 12.99 -2.05
N ARG A 214 -13.39 14.26 -1.62
CA ARG A 214 -13.59 14.63 -0.22
C ARG A 214 -15.09 14.56 0.09
N SER A 215 -15.44 13.77 1.08
CA SER A 215 -16.82 13.59 1.52
C SER A 215 -16.82 13.03 2.94
N LYS A 216 -17.92 13.25 3.66
CA LYS A 216 -18.13 12.57 4.94
C LYS A 216 -18.32 11.07 4.67
N VAL A 217 -17.60 10.23 5.40
CA VAL A 217 -17.65 8.77 5.27
C VAL A 217 -18.42 8.20 6.44
N SER A 218 -19.41 7.33 6.16
CA SER A 218 -20.17 6.66 7.23
C SER A 218 -19.26 5.75 8.04
N ARG A 219 -19.44 5.72 9.37
CA ARG A 219 -18.70 4.81 10.25
C ARG A 219 -18.97 3.34 9.94
N ASP A 220 -20.15 3.02 9.42
CA ASP A 220 -20.56 1.65 9.11
C ASP A 220 -19.70 1.00 8.02
N ILE A 221 -19.07 1.81 7.17
CA ILE A 221 -18.12 1.32 6.15
C ILE A 221 -16.94 0.59 6.81
N PHE A 222 -16.52 1.05 8.00
CA PHE A 222 -15.41 0.50 8.76
C PHE A 222 -15.83 -0.64 9.71
N ALA A 223 -17.10 -1.05 9.71
CA ALA A 223 -17.53 -2.19 10.49
C ALA A 223 -17.09 -3.52 9.85
N LEU A 224 -16.70 -4.48 10.68
CA LEU A 224 -16.48 -5.85 10.22
C LEU A 224 -17.83 -6.48 9.84
N PRO A 225 -17.91 -7.22 8.71
CA PRO A 225 -19.16 -7.83 8.29
C PRO A 225 -19.62 -8.91 9.27
N PRO A 226 -20.92 -8.95 9.63
CA PRO A 226 -21.45 -9.99 10.50
C PRO A 226 -21.48 -11.35 9.79
N GLY A 227 -21.41 -12.43 10.58
CA GLY A 227 -21.50 -13.81 10.05
C GLY A 227 -20.24 -14.36 9.39
N TYR A 228 -19.13 -13.61 9.40
CA TYR A 228 -17.84 -14.09 8.88
C TYR A 228 -17.08 -14.85 9.95
N ARG A 229 -16.41 -15.93 9.56
CA ARG A 229 -15.53 -16.69 10.45
C ARG A 229 -14.25 -15.90 10.70
N ARG A 230 -13.88 -15.74 11.97
CA ARG A 230 -12.65 -15.05 12.36
C ARG A 230 -11.53 -16.04 12.61
N VAL A 231 -10.35 -15.73 12.10
CA VAL A 231 -9.11 -16.47 12.37
C VAL A 231 -8.00 -15.51 12.73
N LYS A 232 -7.12 -15.89 13.65
CA LYS A 232 -5.89 -15.15 13.92
C LYS A 232 -4.87 -15.49 12.84
N GLY A 233 -4.32 -14.49 12.17
CA GLY A 233 -3.20 -14.67 11.27
C GLY A 233 -1.92 -14.92 12.07
N VAL A 234 -1.20 -15.98 11.74
CA VAL A 234 0.17 -16.21 12.22
C VAL A 234 1.09 -15.85 11.06
N VAL A 235 2.09 -15.02 11.30
CA VAL A 235 3.18 -14.84 10.35
C VAL A 235 3.99 -16.13 10.37
N GLU A 236 3.87 -16.98 9.35
CA GLU A 236 4.90 -18.00 9.13
C GLU A 236 6.21 -17.26 8.88
N LYS A 237 7.16 -17.38 9.82
CA LYS A 237 8.53 -16.91 9.61
C LYS A 237 9.04 -17.60 8.35
N ALA A 238 9.41 -16.82 7.34
CA ALA A 238 10.13 -17.35 6.20
C ALA A 238 11.40 -18.04 6.74
N VAL A 239 11.45 -19.36 6.64
CA VAL A 239 12.66 -20.12 6.93
C VAL A 239 13.70 -19.64 5.92
N PRO A 240 14.85 -19.08 6.35
CA PRO A 240 15.91 -18.76 5.42
C PRO A 240 16.26 -20.07 4.71
N LYS A 241 16.22 -20.07 3.37
CA LYS A 241 16.84 -21.17 2.62
C LYS A 241 18.25 -21.29 3.18
N SER A 242 18.56 -22.45 3.74
CA SER A 242 19.93 -22.80 4.08
C SER A 242 20.78 -22.56 2.84
N ALA A 243 21.81 -21.73 2.98
CA ALA A 243 22.93 -21.81 2.08
C ALA A 243 23.54 -23.19 2.33
N ASP A 244 23.22 -24.14 1.45
CA ASP A 244 23.94 -25.41 1.46
C ASP A 244 25.36 -25.19 0.90
N PRO A 245 26.33 -25.97 1.42
CA PRO A 245 27.76 -25.67 1.44
C PRO A 245 28.49 -25.75 0.10
#